data_AF-A0A924ZK71-F1
#
_entry.id   AF-A0A924ZK71-F1
#
_cell.length_a   1.000
_cell.length_b   1.000
_cell.length_c   1.000
_cell.angle_alpha   90.00
_cell.angle_beta   90.00
_cell.angle_gamma   90.00
#
_symmetry.space_group_name_H-M   'P 1'
#
loop_
_entity.id
_entity.type
_entity.pdbx_description
1 polymer ?
#
loop_
_entity_poly.entity_id
_entity_poly.type
_entity_poly.pdbx_seq_one_letter_code
_entity_poly.pdbx_strand_id
1 'polypeptide(L)'
;MFRKKLGSDEGMLFVFESEGIRTFWMKNTLIDLSIGYFDKSKKLIDIQEMKAMNSVLEKDLPTYPSKSPAMYALEMPTGWFKKNKIKEGAQLRYSR
;
A
#
# COMPACT_ATOMS: atom_id res chain seq x y z
N MET A 1 5.52 7.07 -7.96
CA MET A 1 6.44 8.09 -7.39
C MET A 1 6.24 9.45 -8.06
N PHE A 2 6.71 10.54 -7.44
CA PHE A 2 6.63 11.95 -7.92
C PHE A 2 5.24 12.56 -8.10
N ARG A 3 4.17 11.84 -7.77
CA ARG A 3 2.80 12.35 -7.78
C ARG A 3 2.61 13.34 -6.63
N LYS A 4 2.23 14.58 -6.96
CA LYS A 4 2.00 15.67 -5.99
C LYS A 4 0.61 15.62 -5.33
N LYS A 5 -0.33 14.92 -5.96
CA LYS A 5 -1.75 14.88 -5.56
C LYS A 5 -2.36 13.55 -5.96
N LEU A 6 -3.20 12.99 -5.11
CA LEU A 6 -4.03 11.81 -5.38
C LEU A 6 -5.46 12.18 -4.96
N GLY A 7 -6.46 11.88 -5.79
CA GLY A 7 -7.86 12.08 -5.42
C GLY A 7 -8.24 11.30 -4.15
N SER A 8 -9.32 11.70 -3.49
CA SER A 8 -9.73 11.07 -2.21
C SER A 8 -10.00 9.58 -2.32
N ASP A 9 -10.40 9.11 -3.49
CA ASP A 9 -10.74 7.71 -3.78
C ASP A 9 -9.97 7.19 -5.00
N GLU A 10 -8.83 7.82 -5.31
CA GLU A 10 -7.87 7.31 -6.26
C GLU A 10 -6.80 6.53 -5.52
N GLY A 11 -6.28 5.48 -6.16
CA GLY A 11 -5.24 4.64 -5.60
C GLY A 11 -4.37 4.02 -6.67
N MET A 12 -3.43 3.19 -6.23
CA MET A 12 -2.61 2.37 -7.10
C MET A 12 -2.67 0.92 -6.64
N LEU A 13 -3.14 0.04 -7.53
CA LEU A 13 -3.18 -1.40 -7.28
C LEU A 13 -1.94 -2.04 -7.91
N PHE A 14 -1.17 -2.73 -7.08
CA PHE A 14 -0.06 -3.58 -7.49
C PHE A 14 -0.54 -5.03 -7.52
N VAL A 15 -0.33 -5.70 -8.66
CA VAL A 15 -0.69 -7.11 -8.88
C VAL A 15 0.59 -7.88 -9.15
N PHE A 16 0.94 -8.82 -8.28
CA PHE A 16 2.13 -9.65 -8.41
C PHE A 16 1.78 -11.04 -8.96
N GLU A 17 2.73 -11.70 -9.63
CA GLU A 17 2.52 -13.02 -10.23
C GLU A 17 2.46 -14.17 -9.21
N SER A 18 3.05 -13.98 -8.03
CA SER A 18 3.16 -14.99 -6.98
C SER A 18 2.83 -14.43 -5.60
N GLU A 19 2.66 -15.29 -4.59
CA GLU A 19 2.64 -14.86 -3.18
C GLU A 19 4.08 -14.73 -2.66
N GLY A 20 4.31 -13.70 -1.84
CA GLY A 20 5.58 -13.51 -1.15
C GLY A 20 5.49 -12.32 -0.21
N ILE A 21 6.52 -12.12 0.63
CA ILE A 21 6.60 -10.89 1.42
C ILE A 21 6.80 -9.73 0.45
N ARG A 22 5.85 -8.78 0.46
CA ARG A 22 5.89 -7.59 -0.38
C ARG A 22 6.35 -6.42 0.46
N THR A 23 7.50 -5.87 0.10
CA THR A 23 8.10 -4.75 0.83
C THR A 23 8.04 -3.50 -0.02
N PHE A 24 7.48 -2.44 0.56
CA PHE A 24 7.39 -1.13 -0.05
C PHE A 24 8.26 -0.12 0.69
N TRP A 25 8.51 1.00 0.03
CA TRP A 25 9.26 2.13 0.54
C TRP A 25 8.68 3.42 -0.04
N MET A 26 8.99 4.55 0.57
CA MET A 26 8.42 5.84 0.17
C MET A 26 9.41 6.74 -0.56
N LYS A 27 10.49 6.18 -1.14
CA LYS A 27 11.48 6.96 -1.91
C LYS A 27 10.78 7.82 -2.96
N ASN A 28 11.09 9.11 -3.00
CA ASN A 28 10.55 10.05 -3.99
C ASN A 28 9.00 10.10 -4.01
N THR A 29 8.36 9.84 -2.87
CA THR A 29 6.90 9.94 -2.72
C THR A 29 6.57 11.18 -1.91
N LEU A 30 5.79 12.08 -2.52
CA LEU A 30 5.56 13.45 -2.03
C LEU A 30 4.32 13.60 -1.14
N ILE A 31 3.57 12.51 -0.95
CA ILE A 31 2.31 12.47 -0.21
C ILE A 31 2.32 11.27 0.73
N ASP A 32 1.73 11.43 1.92
CA ASP A 32 1.51 10.32 2.84
C ASP A 32 0.48 9.36 2.26
N LEU A 33 0.74 8.06 2.38
CA LEU A 33 -0.10 7.00 1.82
C LEU A 33 -0.41 5.94 2.88
N SER A 34 -1.52 5.24 2.70
CA SER A 34 -1.74 3.95 3.35
C SER A 34 -1.53 2.85 2.33
N ILE A 35 -0.97 1.72 2.75
CA ILE A 35 -0.91 0.51 1.93
C ILE A 35 -1.71 -0.61 2.59
N GLY A 36 -2.59 -1.24 1.83
CA GLY A 36 -3.27 -2.46 2.21
C GLY A 36 -2.71 -3.65 1.44
N TYR A 37 -2.27 -4.70 2.14
CA TYR A 37 -1.77 -5.92 1.52
C TYR A 37 -2.85 -7.00 1.49
N PHE A 38 -2.94 -7.73 0.38
CA PHE A 38 -3.90 -8.80 0.21
C PHE A 38 -3.22 -10.11 -0.22
N ASP A 39 -3.68 -11.22 0.35
CA ASP A 39 -3.25 -12.57 -0.01
C ASP A 39 -3.77 -12.99 -1.41
N LYS A 40 -3.41 -14.20 -1.89
CA LYS A 40 -3.92 -14.73 -3.18
C LYS A 40 -5.44 -14.84 -3.24
N SER A 41 -6.09 -15.01 -2.09
CA SER A 41 -7.54 -15.07 -1.96
C SER A 41 -8.16 -13.68 -1.95
N LYS A 42 -7.36 -12.62 -2.18
CA LYS A 42 -7.76 -11.21 -2.20
C LYS A 42 -8.30 -10.72 -0.85
N LYS A 43 -7.92 -11.37 0.25
CA LYS A 43 -8.29 -10.98 1.61
C LYS A 43 -7.26 -10.00 2.14
N LEU A 44 -7.70 -8.89 2.72
CA LEU A 44 -6.83 -7.90 3.35
C LEU A 44 -6.18 -8.53 4.59
N ILE A 45 -4.85 -8.60 4.61
CA ILE A 45 -4.09 -9.24 5.69
C ILE A 45 -3.33 -8.22 6.55
N ASP A 46 -3.14 -7.01 6.04
CA ASP A 46 -2.34 -5.98 6.70
C ASP A 46 -2.65 -4.59 6.14
N ILE A 47 -2.57 -3.57 7.00
CA ILE A 47 -2.68 -2.16 6.63
C ILE A 47 -1.55 -1.40 7.33
N GLN A 48 -0.79 -0.62 6.58
CA GLN A 48 0.28 0.21 7.12
C GLN A 48 0.14 1.65 6.63
N GLU A 49 0.46 2.61 7.50
CA GLU A 49 0.58 4.02 7.16
C GLU A 49 2.04 4.35 6.82
N MET A 50 2.25 4.97 5.67
CA MET A 50 3.56 5.25 5.11
C MET A 50 3.78 6.75 4.97
N LYS A 51 4.94 7.23 5.44
CA LYS A 51 5.26 8.66 5.43
C LYS A 51 5.98 9.06 4.14
N ALA A 52 5.60 10.20 3.59
CA ALA A 52 6.29 10.78 2.45
C ALA A 52 7.78 10.96 2.76
N MET A 53 8.64 10.43 1.87
CA MET A 53 10.09 10.56 1.98
C MET A 53 10.62 11.18 0.69
N ASN A 54 11.14 12.41 0.79
CA ASN A 54 11.76 13.11 -0.32
C ASN A 54 13.24 13.36 -0.01
N SER A 55 14.10 13.19 -1.01
CA SER A 55 15.54 13.46 -0.89
C SER A 55 16.26 12.69 0.23
N VAL A 56 15.78 11.48 0.57
CA VAL A 56 16.40 10.58 1.54
C VAL A 56 17.23 9.51 0.81
N LEU A 57 18.42 9.19 1.34
CA LEU A 57 19.28 8.12 0.81
C LEU A 57 18.62 6.76 1.01
N GLU A 58 18.84 5.81 0.10
CA GLU A 58 18.18 4.50 0.15
C GLU A 58 18.40 3.74 1.45
N LYS A 59 19.62 3.82 1.99
CA LYS A 59 20.01 3.17 3.25
C LYS A 59 19.23 3.66 4.47
N ASP A 60 18.65 4.86 4.40
CA ASP A 60 17.96 5.52 5.51
C ASP A 60 16.43 5.48 5.34
N LEU A 61 15.94 4.82 4.29
CA LEU A 61 14.50 4.71 4.04
C LEU A 61 13.86 3.63 4.91
N PRO A 62 12.77 3.94 5.63
CA PRO A 62 11.96 2.91 6.26
C PRO A 62 11.36 2.02 5.17
N THR A 63 11.27 0.73 5.50
CA THR A 63 10.60 -0.26 4.67
C THR A 63 9.31 -0.70 5.34
N TYR A 64 8.34 -1.07 4.52
CA TYR A 64 7.01 -1.49 4.91
C TYR A 64 6.79 -2.90 4.35
N PRO A 65 7.23 -3.96 5.05
CA PRO A 65 7.00 -5.34 4.63
C PRO A 65 5.60 -5.78 5.03
N SER A 66 4.89 -6.48 4.14
CA SER A 66 3.63 -7.14 4.45
C SER A 66 3.78 -8.10 5.64
N LYS A 67 2.84 -8.08 6.58
CA LYS A 67 2.76 -8.99 7.75
C LYS A 67 2.79 -10.50 7.39
N SER A 68 2.35 -10.88 6.20
CA SER A 68 2.33 -12.26 5.69
C SER A 68 2.40 -12.26 4.15
N PRO A 69 2.60 -13.40 3.48
CA PRO A 69 2.68 -13.45 2.02
C PRO A 69 1.49 -12.76 1.34
N ALA A 70 1.78 -11.82 0.45
CA ALA A 70 0.80 -11.03 -0.28
C ALA A 70 0.99 -11.21 -1.80
N MET A 71 -0.14 -11.23 -2.51
CA MET A 71 -0.19 -11.24 -3.97
C MET A 71 -0.62 -9.88 -4.53
N TYR A 72 -1.25 -9.04 -3.72
CA TYR A 72 -1.69 -7.70 -4.11
C TYR A 72 -1.33 -6.67 -3.04
N ALA A 73 -1.15 -5.43 -3.47
CA ALA A 73 -1.06 -4.28 -2.59
C ALA A 73 -1.83 -3.09 -3.17
N LEU A 74 -2.57 -2.37 -2.33
CA LEU A 74 -3.34 -1.19 -2.71
C LEU A 74 -2.82 0.01 -1.93
N GLU A 75 -2.21 0.96 -2.63
CA GLU A 75 -1.87 2.27 -2.09
C GLU A 75 -3.07 3.22 -2.23
N MET A 76 -3.43 3.87 -1.13
CA MET A 76 -4.50 4.87 -1.03
C MET A 76 -3.98 6.11 -0.28
N PRO A 77 -4.68 7.25 -0.30
CA PRO A 77 -4.35 8.38 0.58
C PRO A 77 -4.28 7.93 2.06
N THR A 78 -3.37 8.53 2.84
CA THR A 78 -3.24 8.18 4.27
C THR A 78 -4.58 8.22 5.02
N GLY A 79 -4.83 7.24 5.88
CA GLY A 79 -6.05 7.10 6.65
C GLY A 79 -7.29 6.64 5.85
N TRP A 80 -7.18 6.38 4.54
CA TRP A 80 -8.33 6.01 3.70
C TRP A 80 -9.04 4.73 4.19
N PHE A 81 -8.29 3.69 4.57
CA PHE A 81 -8.86 2.45 5.09
C PHE A 81 -9.67 2.69 6.38
N LYS A 82 -9.12 3.49 7.31
CA LYS A 82 -9.79 3.87 8.56
C LYS A 82 -11.06 4.66 8.30
N LYS A 83 -11.00 5.67 7.41
CA LYS A 83 -12.15 6.50 7.03
C LYS A 83 -13.29 5.67 6.44
N ASN A 84 -12.96 4.68 5.61
CA ASN A 84 -13.92 3.79 4.97
C ASN A 84 -14.27 2.55 5.81
N LYS A 85 -13.77 2.46 7.05
CA LYS A 85 -14.01 1.34 7.99
C LYS A 85 -13.58 -0.03 7.43
N ILE A 86 -12.58 -0.04 6.55
CA ILE A 86 -12.00 -1.25 5.99
C ILE A 86 -10.91 -1.76 6.95
N LYS A 87 -10.94 -3.07 7.23
CA LYS A 87 -10.06 -3.74 8.20
C LYS A 87 -9.56 -5.07 7.64
N GLU A 88 -8.59 -5.68 8.32
CA GLU A 88 -8.14 -7.05 8.04
C GLU A 88 -9.36 -7.98 7.88
N GLY A 89 -9.33 -8.81 6.84
CA GLY A 89 -10.44 -9.66 6.42
C GLY A 89 -11.33 -9.11 5.32
N ALA A 90 -11.23 -7.82 4.97
CA ALA A 90 -11.96 -7.25 3.84
C ALA A 90 -11.54 -7.89 2.51
N GLN A 91 -12.47 -7.89 1.54
CA GLN A 91 -12.28 -8.55 0.25
C GLN A 91 -11.99 -7.54 -0.86
N LEU A 92 -10.85 -7.69 -1.54
CA LEU A 92 -10.56 -6.93 -2.75
C LEU A 92 -11.30 -7.54 -3.95
N ARG A 93 -11.99 -6.67 -4.70
CA ARG A 93 -12.62 -7.00 -5.98
C ARG A 93 -12.19 -5.96 -7.00
N TYR A 94 -11.66 -6.41 -8.13
CA TYR A 94 -11.35 -5.55 -9.27
C TYR A 94 -11.59 -6.33 -10.57
N SER A 95 -12.00 -5.63 -11.61
CA SER A 95 -12.05 -6.12 -12.98
C SER A 95 -10.85 -5.57 -13.75
N ARG A 96 -10.31 -6.38 -14.66
CA ARG A 96 -9.39 -5.89 -15.69
C ARG A 96 -10.15 -5.21 -16.81
#